data_AF-X1GEZ0-F1
#
_entry.id   AF-X1GEZ0-F1
#
_cell.length_a   1.000
_cell.length_b   1.000
_cell.length_c   1.000
_cell.angle_alpha   90.00
_cell.angle_beta   90.00
_cell.angle_gamma   90.00
#
_symmetry.space_group_name_H-M   'P 1'
#
loop_
_entity.id
_entity.type
_entity.pdbx_description
1 polymer ?
#
loop_
_entity_poly.entity_id
_entity_poly.type
_entity_poly.pdbx_seq_one_letter_code
_entity_poly.pdbx_strand_id
1 'polypeptide(L)'
;EKYQKLYAETKDLKLVHQEFQNEFENFLETNLKIEDKYKEEILSRGMGAAGKLQGNKIIATKIPKSAFIKDWFEESDPIKKRSIFCHCPRIRDVLDKENNVLPEHYCYCGAGFYKGIWEDILQKEVKVEVLESVIHGGEVCKIAIHLPEDV
;
A
#
# COMPACT_ATOMS: atom_id res chain seq x y z
N GLU A 1 -0.09 -12.43 -13.39
CA GLU A 1 0.27 -13.80 -13.88
C GLU A 1 0.95 -14.73 -12.86
N LYS A 2 2.15 -14.46 -12.30
CA LYS A 2 2.84 -15.37 -11.34
C LYS A 2 1.94 -15.82 -10.17
N TYR A 3 1.43 -14.87 -9.40
CA TYR A 3 0.62 -15.13 -8.21
C TYR A 3 -0.76 -15.71 -8.53
N GLN A 4 -1.35 -15.29 -9.66
CA GLN A 4 -2.59 -15.86 -10.17
C GLN A 4 -2.43 -17.36 -10.44
N LYS A 5 -1.36 -17.78 -11.15
CA LYS A 5 -1.07 -19.20 -11.40
C LYS A 5 -0.87 -19.97 -10.10
N LEU A 6 -0.06 -19.41 -9.20
CA LEU A 6 0.18 -20.01 -7.88
C LEU A 6 -1.14 -20.22 -7.10
N TYR A 7 -2.02 -19.22 -7.06
CA TYR A 7 -3.32 -19.35 -6.41
C TYR A 7 -4.23 -20.36 -7.14
N ALA A 8 -4.24 -20.37 -8.47
CA ALA A 8 -5.05 -21.28 -9.26
C ALA A 8 -4.70 -22.75 -8.99
N GLU A 9 -3.41 -23.05 -8.84
CA GLU A 9 -2.89 -24.41 -8.61
C GLU A 9 -3.06 -24.87 -7.16
N THR A 10 -2.82 -23.97 -6.19
CA THR A 10 -2.74 -24.35 -4.77
C THR A 10 -4.01 -24.08 -3.98
N LYS A 11 -4.79 -23.08 -4.41
CA LYS A 11 -5.89 -22.49 -3.65
C LYS A 11 -5.47 -22.01 -2.24
N ASP A 12 -4.17 -21.80 -2.02
CA ASP A 12 -3.62 -21.37 -0.75
C ASP A 12 -3.32 -19.87 -0.78
N LEU A 13 -4.24 -19.07 -0.23
CA LEU A 13 -4.05 -17.62 -0.13
C LEU A 13 -2.84 -17.26 0.73
N LYS A 14 -2.55 -18.01 1.80
CA LYS A 14 -1.43 -17.70 2.70
C LYS A 14 -0.10 -17.90 1.99
N LEU A 15 0.01 -18.96 1.20
CA LEU A 15 1.18 -19.20 0.36
C LEU A 15 1.39 -18.06 -0.64
N VAL A 16 0.33 -17.65 -1.34
CA VAL A 16 0.40 -16.55 -2.32
C VAL A 16 0.78 -15.23 -1.65
N HIS A 17 0.17 -14.92 -0.50
CA HIS A 17 0.49 -13.74 0.29
C HIS A 17 1.95 -13.75 0.76
N GLN A 18 2.44 -14.88 1.26
CA GLN A 18 3.84 -15.04 1.68
C GLN A 18 4.80 -14.85 0.52
N GLU A 19 4.53 -15.44 -0.65
CA GLU A 19 5.37 -15.28 -1.84
C GLU A 19 5.37 -13.83 -2.36
N PHE A 20 4.23 -13.16 -2.26
CA PHE A 20 4.14 -11.75 -2.63
C PHE A 20 4.93 -10.86 -1.66
N GLN A 21 4.89 -11.17 -0.37
CA GLN A 21 5.68 -10.49 0.65
C GLN A 21 7.19 -10.72 0.44
N ASN A 22 7.61 -11.95 0.16
CA ASN A 22 9.01 -12.30 -0.12
C ASN A 22 9.56 -11.52 -1.33
N GLU A 23 8.76 -11.40 -2.39
CA GLU A 23 9.16 -10.64 -3.59
C GLU A 23 9.26 -9.14 -3.31
N PHE A 24 8.35 -8.59 -2.50
CA PHE A 24 8.42 -7.21 -2.07
C PHE A 24 9.68 -6.94 -1.24
N GLU A 25 10.03 -7.81 -0.29
CA GLU A 25 11.27 -7.70 0.50
C GLU A 25 12.52 -7.72 -0.38
N ASN A 26 12.56 -8.64 -1.35
CA ASN A 26 13.64 -8.71 -2.32
C ASN A 26 13.70 -7.46 -3.21
N PHE A 27 12.56 -6.88 -3.59
CA PHE A 27 12.49 -5.64 -4.36
C PHE A 27 13.05 -4.45 -3.57
N LEU A 28 12.77 -4.34 -2.27
CA LEU A 28 13.34 -3.28 -1.41
C LEU A 28 14.88 -3.34 -1.39
N GLU A 29 15.43 -4.54 -1.35
CA GLU A 29 16.88 -4.77 -1.26
C GLU A 29 17.59 -4.64 -2.62
N THR A 30 17.07 -5.30 -3.64
CA THR A 30 17.79 -5.44 -4.91
C THR A 30 17.51 -4.30 -5.88
N ASN A 31 16.25 -3.86 -5.98
CA ASN A 31 15.83 -2.83 -6.92
C ASN A 31 15.90 -1.42 -6.32
N LEU A 32 15.36 -1.24 -5.10
CA LEU A 32 15.38 0.07 -4.44
C LEU A 32 16.65 0.31 -3.63
N LYS A 33 17.41 -0.75 -3.28
CA LYS A 33 18.66 -0.67 -2.52
C LYS A 33 18.53 0.18 -1.26
N ILE A 34 17.44 -0.05 -0.53
CA ILE A 34 17.12 0.70 0.67
C ILE A 34 18.06 0.29 1.80
N GLU A 35 18.54 1.28 2.58
CA GLU A 35 19.33 1.04 3.80
C GLU A 35 18.55 0.17 4.81
N ASP A 36 19.23 -0.76 5.48
CA ASP A 36 18.60 -1.76 6.36
C ASP A 36 17.65 -1.14 7.40
N LYS A 37 18.04 -0.01 8.02
CA LYS A 37 17.18 0.70 8.99
C LYS A 37 15.80 1.07 8.42
N TYR A 38 15.73 1.49 7.16
CA TYR A 38 14.48 1.90 6.51
C TYR A 38 13.69 0.68 6.02
N LYS A 39 14.39 -0.38 5.61
CA LYS A 39 13.78 -1.68 5.27
C LYS A 39 13.08 -2.26 6.51
N GLU A 40 13.76 -2.33 7.65
CA GLU A 40 13.19 -2.82 8.91
C GLU A 40 11.95 -2.03 9.35
N GLU A 41 12.01 -0.69 9.25
CA GLU A 41 10.87 0.20 9.52
C GLU A 41 9.68 -0.06 8.56
N ILE A 42 9.92 -0.19 7.26
CA ILE A 42 8.88 -0.50 6.26
C ILE A 42 8.18 -1.83 6.61
N LEU A 43 8.96 -2.87 6.90
CA LEU A 43 8.45 -4.22 7.14
C LEU A 43 7.70 -4.31 8.48
N SER A 44 8.26 -3.76 9.55
CA SER A 44 7.61 -3.75 10.87
C SER A 44 6.25 -3.03 10.84
N ARG A 45 6.17 -1.91 10.10
CA ARG A 45 4.94 -1.15 9.88
C ARG A 45 3.96 -1.83 8.92
N GLY A 46 4.33 -2.93 8.26
CA GLY A 46 3.48 -3.63 7.30
C GLY A 46 3.21 -2.79 6.04
N MET A 47 4.18 -2.00 5.64
CA MET A 47 4.10 -1.17 4.43
C MET A 47 4.51 -2.01 3.23
N GLY A 48 3.72 -1.96 2.15
CA GLY A 48 3.96 -2.75 0.96
C GLY A 48 2.68 -3.14 0.22
N ALA A 49 2.85 -3.68 -0.99
CA ALA A 49 1.73 -4.10 -1.83
C ALA A 49 1.02 -5.35 -1.27
N ALA A 50 1.78 -6.28 -0.67
CA ALA A 50 1.25 -7.50 -0.06
C ALA A 50 0.40 -7.24 1.19
N GLY A 51 0.69 -6.18 1.94
CA GLY A 51 -0.02 -5.83 3.17
C GLY A 51 0.03 -6.91 4.25
N LYS A 52 -0.77 -6.75 5.31
CA LYS A 52 -0.92 -7.74 6.39
C LYS A 52 -2.25 -8.49 6.22
N LEU A 53 -2.19 -9.81 6.04
CA LEU A 53 -3.37 -10.68 6.05
C LEU A 53 -3.94 -10.76 7.49
N GLN A 54 -5.22 -10.42 7.64
CA GLN A 54 -5.92 -10.34 8.92
C GLN A 54 -7.33 -10.93 8.79
N GLY A 55 -7.48 -12.24 9.06
CA GLY A 55 -8.75 -12.93 8.85
C GLY A 55 -9.13 -12.92 7.37
N ASN A 56 -10.29 -12.36 7.04
CA ASN A 56 -10.82 -12.26 5.68
C ASN A 56 -10.47 -10.95 4.95
N LYS A 57 -9.49 -10.19 5.45
CA LYS A 57 -9.05 -8.95 4.82
C LYS A 57 -7.54 -8.83 4.80
N ILE A 58 -7.04 -8.04 3.86
CA ILE A 58 -5.64 -7.65 3.78
C ILE A 58 -5.58 -6.15 4.04
N ILE A 59 -4.78 -5.76 5.04
CA ILE A 59 -4.54 -4.35 5.34
C ILE A 59 -3.22 -3.93 4.70
N ALA A 60 -3.32 -3.21 3.59
CA ALA A 60 -2.15 -2.68 2.90
C ALA A 60 -1.86 -1.25 3.35
N THR A 61 -0.67 -1.03 3.93
CA THR A 61 -0.15 0.32 4.14
C THR A 61 0.73 0.67 2.96
N LYS A 62 0.48 1.81 2.31
CA LYS A 62 1.35 2.26 1.22
C LYS A 62 2.76 2.56 1.72
N ILE A 63 3.77 2.27 0.91
CA ILE A 63 5.09 2.86 1.09
C ILE A 63 5.07 4.33 0.65
N PRO A 64 5.98 5.18 1.14
CA PRO A 64 6.23 6.48 0.51
C PRO A 64 6.64 6.30 -0.95
N LYS A 65 6.46 7.33 -1.78
CA LYS A 65 6.94 7.29 -3.16
C LYS A 65 8.42 6.91 -3.19
N SER A 66 8.77 5.90 -3.99
CA SER A 66 10.06 5.17 -3.89
C SER A 66 11.30 6.08 -3.87
N ALA A 67 11.30 7.13 -4.70
CA ALA A 67 12.38 8.12 -4.75
C ALA A 67 12.55 8.97 -3.48
N PHE A 68 11.61 8.88 -2.53
CA PHE A 68 11.48 9.76 -1.36
C PHE A 68 11.33 8.99 -0.05
N ILE A 69 11.60 7.68 -0.02
CA ILE A 69 11.44 6.86 1.18
C ILE A 69 12.31 7.40 2.32
N LYS A 70 13.59 7.66 2.05
CA LYS A 70 14.53 8.24 3.02
C LYS A 70 14.04 9.59 3.53
N ASP A 71 13.72 10.51 2.61
CA ASP A 71 13.24 11.85 2.96
C ASP A 71 11.99 11.80 3.83
N TRP A 72 11.09 10.84 3.61
CA TRP A 72 9.90 10.68 4.42
C TRP A 72 10.20 10.24 5.86
N PHE A 73 11.15 9.33 6.05
CA PHE A 73 11.58 8.91 7.38
C PHE A 73 12.29 10.03 8.15
N GLU A 74 13.07 10.85 7.45
CA GLU A 74 13.85 11.95 8.04
C GLU A 74 13.06 13.26 8.21
N GLU A 75 11.91 13.40 7.54
CA GLU A 75 11.08 14.60 7.64
C GLU A 75 10.30 14.66 8.97
N SER A 76 10.29 15.85 9.57
CA SER A 76 9.65 16.16 10.84
C SER A 76 8.42 17.07 10.69
N ASP A 77 8.36 17.89 9.64
CA ASP A 77 7.19 18.71 9.33
C ASP A 77 6.03 17.81 8.86
N PRO A 78 4.87 17.78 9.57
CA PRO A 78 3.78 16.86 9.25
C PRO A 78 3.11 17.10 7.89
N ILE A 79 3.11 18.33 7.37
CA ILE A 79 2.51 18.65 6.07
C ILE A 79 3.47 18.19 4.97
N LYS A 80 4.76 18.53 5.10
CA LYS A 80 5.79 18.12 4.15
C LYS A 80 5.95 16.60 4.13
N LYS A 81 5.94 15.94 5.29
CA LYS A 81 5.98 14.47 5.41
C LYS A 81 4.85 13.81 4.62
N ARG A 82 3.61 14.28 4.77
CA ARG A 82 2.45 13.80 4.00
C ARG A 82 2.58 14.07 2.49
N SER A 83 3.15 15.20 2.10
CA SER A 83 3.40 15.54 0.69
C SER A 83 4.49 14.67 0.05
N ILE A 84 5.53 14.32 0.79
CA ILE A 84 6.60 13.40 0.38
C ILE A 84 6.03 11.97 0.20
N PHE A 85 5.15 11.55 1.12
CA PHE A 85 4.52 10.22 1.09
C PHE A 85 3.67 10.00 -0.17
N CYS A 86 2.86 10.99 -0.54
CA CYS A 86 1.80 10.79 -1.52
C CYS A 86 2.32 10.58 -2.94
N HIS A 87 1.77 9.60 -3.64
CA HIS A 87 2.10 9.33 -5.04
C HIS A 87 1.35 10.23 -6.04
N CYS A 88 0.24 10.86 -5.61
CA CYS A 88 -0.60 11.68 -6.47
C CYS A 88 -0.12 13.14 -6.47
N PRO A 89 0.36 13.70 -7.60
CA PRO A 89 0.84 15.08 -7.64
C PRO A 89 -0.26 16.08 -7.23
N ARG A 90 -1.52 15.85 -7.65
CA ARG A 90 -2.63 16.72 -7.28
C ARG A 90 -2.86 16.80 -5.77
N ILE A 91 -2.74 15.68 -5.05
CA ILE A 91 -2.84 15.68 -3.58
C ILE A 91 -1.69 16.47 -2.97
N ARG A 92 -0.46 16.29 -3.48
CA ARG A 92 0.73 17.01 -3.00
C ARG A 92 0.59 18.53 -3.11
N ASP A 93 -0.03 18.99 -4.19
CA ASP A 93 -0.25 20.42 -4.48
C ASP A 93 -1.34 21.09 -3.63
N VAL A 94 -2.09 20.32 -2.83
CA VAL A 94 -3.20 20.84 -2.03
C VAL A 94 -3.08 20.54 -0.53
N LEU A 95 -2.12 19.72 -0.11
CA LEU A 95 -1.94 19.34 1.30
C LEU A 95 -1.62 20.51 2.24
N ASP A 96 -1.07 21.60 1.70
CA ASP A 96 -0.71 22.83 2.42
C ASP A 96 -1.78 23.94 2.31
N LYS A 97 -2.89 23.70 1.60
CA LYS A 97 -3.93 24.70 1.34
C LYS A 97 -5.11 24.51 2.29
N GLU A 98 -5.35 25.50 3.16
CA GLU A 98 -6.39 25.50 4.20
C GLU A 98 -7.82 25.23 3.69
N ASN A 99 -8.10 25.39 2.38
CA ASN A 99 -9.44 25.30 1.81
C ASN A 99 -9.62 24.27 0.67
N ASN A 100 -8.61 23.43 0.38
CA ASN A 100 -8.74 22.42 -0.68
C ASN A 100 -8.96 21.02 -0.10
N VAL A 101 -10.17 20.79 0.39
CA VAL A 101 -10.61 19.44 0.79
C VAL A 101 -11.01 18.69 -0.47
N LEU A 102 -10.05 18.02 -1.11
CA LEU A 102 -10.40 17.02 -2.11
C LEU A 102 -11.21 15.92 -1.43
N PRO A 103 -12.33 15.47 -2.03
CA PRO A 103 -13.13 14.43 -1.43
C PRO A 103 -12.33 13.14 -1.19
N GLU A 104 -12.70 12.40 -0.14
CA GLU A 104 -12.11 11.10 0.19
C GLU A 104 -12.12 10.09 -0.96
N HIS A 105 -13.16 10.13 -1.81
CA HIS A 105 -13.24 9.28 -2.99
C HIS A 105 -12.05 9.45 -3.95
N TYR A 106 -11.33 10.58 -3.91
CA TYR A 106 -10.14 10.78 -4.73
C TYR A 106 -9.03 9.77 -4.41
N CYS A 107 -8.91 9.38 -3.13
CA CYS A 107 -7.93 8.39 -2.69
C CYS A 107 -8.28 6.96 -3.13
N TYR A 108 -9.51 6.70 -3.60
CA TYR A 108 -9.89 5.40 -4.16
C TYR A 108 -9.20 5.09 -5.49
N CYS A 109 -8.64 6.08 -6.20
CA CYS A 109 -7.69 5.81 -7.28
C CYS A 109 -6.51 4.97 -6.78
N GLY A 110 -6.02 5.31 -5.59
CA GLY A 110 -4.99 4.57 -4.90
C GLY A 110 -5.43 3.22 -4.35
N ALA A 111 -6.69 3.07 -3.97
CA ALA A 111 -7.28 1.80 -3.53
C ALA A 111 -7.52 0.85 -4.71
N GLY A 112 -7.88 1.39 -5.88
CA GLY A 112 -8.09 0.66 -7.12
C GLY A 112 -6.84 -0.09 -7.59
N PHE A 113 -5.64 0.42 -7.31
CA PHE A 113 -4.39 -0.30 -7.53
C PHE A 113 -4.36 -1.64 -6.77
N TYR A 114 -4.75 -1.64 -5.50
CA TYR A 114 -4.80 -2.86 -4.68
C TYR A 114 -5.95 -3.78 -5.08
N LYS A 115 -7.11 -3.21 -5.42
CA LYS A 115 -8.23 -3.96 -5.99
C LYS A 115 -7.75 -4.75 -7.21
N GLY A 116 -7.14 -4.09 -8.20
CA GLY A 116 -6.67 -4.74 -9.42
C GLY A 116 -5.66 -5.86 -9.18
N ILE A 117 -4.72 -5.70 -8.24
CA ILE A 117 -3.77 -6.76 -7.88
C ILE A 117 -4.50 -8.00 -7.37
N TRP A 118 -5.38 -7.84 -6.37
CA TRP A 118 -6.03 -8.99 -5.74
C TRP A 118 -7.11 -9.61 -6.61
N GLU A 119 -7.78 -8.84 -7.48
CA GLU A 119 -8.68 -9.39 -8.49
C GLU A 119 -7.93 -10.18 -9.57
N ASP A 120 -6.74 -9.74 -10.00
CA ASP A 120 -5.89 -10.51 -10.90
C ASP A 120 -5.46 -11.84 -10.25
N ILE A 121 -5.05 -11.80 -8.98
CA ILE A 121 -4.62 -13.01 -8.26
C ILE A 121 -5.76 -14.00 -8.08
N LEU A 122 -6.91 -13.53 -7.58
CA LEU A 122 -8.02 -14.38 -7.17
C LEU A 122 -8.95 -14.75 -8.33
N GLN A 123 -8.93 -13.99 -9.43
CA GLN A 123 -9.90 -14.07 -10.53
C GLN A 123 -11.35 -13.92 -10.02
N LYS A 124 -11.53 -13.09 -8.98
CA LYS A 124 -12.80 -12.79 -8.30
C LYS A 124 -12.83 -11.33 -7.91
N GLU A 125 -14.02 -10.77 -7.79
CA GLU A 125 -14.18 -9.40 -7.32
C GLU A 125 -13.78 -9.27 -5.84
N VAL A 126 -13.03 -8.22 -5.49
CA VAL A 126 -12.73 -7.83 -4.10
C VAL A 126 -13.28 -6.45 -3.79
N LYS A 127 -13.62 -6.18 -2.53
CA LYS A 127 -14.01 -4.81 -2.11
C LYS A 127 -12.81 -4.11 -1.48
N VAL A 128 -12.67 -2.82 -1.73
CA VAL A 128 -11.62 -1.99 -1.12
C VAL A 128 -12.22 -0.83 -0.34
N GLU A 129 -11.56 -0.49 0.75
CA GLU A 129 -11.94 0.59 1.66
C GLU A 129 -10.70 1.39 2.05
N VAL A 130 -10.77 2.72 1.92
CA VAL A 130 -9.72 3.61 2.40
C VAL A 130 -9.92 3.77 3.91
N LEU A 131 -8.98 3.29 4.72
CA LEU A 131 -9.04 3.38 6.18
C LEU A 131 -8.31 4.61 6.73
N GLU A 132 -7.26 5.04 6.03
CA GLU A 132 -6.45 6.19 6.40
C GLU A 132 -5.95 6.84 5.12
N SER A 133 -5.90 8.18 5.09
CA SER A 133 -5.34 8.91 3.96
C SER A 133 -4.66 10.20 4.39
N VAL A 134 -3.56 10.53 3.68
CA VAL A 134 -2.78 11.72 3.98
C VAL A 134 -3.53 13.04 3.77
N ILE A 135 -4.46 13.07 2.82
CA ILE A 135 -5.28 14.26 2.56
C ILE A 135 -6.31 14.53 3.67
N HIS A 136 -6.67 13.50 4.45
CA HIS A 136 -7.58 13.62 5.61
C HIS A 136 -6.83 13.62 6.96
N GLY A 137 -5.55 13.98 6.97
CA GLY A 137 -4.78 14.12 8.23
C GLY A 137 -3.96 12.89 8.64
N GLY A 138 -4.11 11.75 7.98
CA GLY A 138 -3.31 10.56 8.26
C GLY A 138 -1.82 10.77 7.94
N GLU A 139 -0.93 10.09 8.65
CA GLU A 139 0.51 10.12 8.30
C GLU A 139 0.77 9.27 7.05
N VAL A 140 0.01 8.17 6.92
CA VAL A 140 0.12 7.19 5.84
C VAL A 140 -1.24 7.00 5.16
N CYS A 141 -1.25 6.21 4.09
CA CYS A 141 -2.49 5.69 3.53
C CYS A 141 -2.61 4.19 3.79
N LYS A 142 -3.75 3.78 4.35
CA LYS A 142 -4.10 2.38 4.60
C LYS A 142 -5.34 1.99 3.83
N ILE A 143 -5.28 0.86 3.16
CA ILE A 143 -6.38 0.29 2.38
C ILE A 143 -6.71 -1.08 2.97
N ALA A 144 -7.98 -1.32 3.29
CA ALA A 144 -8.48 -2.66 3.51
C ALA A 144 -8.92 -3.26 2.17
N ILE A 145 -8.45 -4.46 1.88
CA ILE A 145 -8.92 -5.31 0.79
C ILE A 145 -9.74 -6.43 1.43
N HIS A 146 -11.05 -6.40 1.24
CA HIS A 146 -11.98 -7.40 1.75
C HIS A 146 -12.07 -8.55 0.76
N LEU A 147 -11.66 -9.73 1.21
CA LEU A 147 -11.59 -10.94 0.39
C LEU A 147 -12.97 -11.62 0.33
N PRO A 148 -13.29 -12.34 -0.76
CA PRO A 148 -14.49 -13.18 -0.83
C PRO A 148 -14.51 -14.24 0.29
N GLU A 149 -15.70 -14.66 0.72
CA GLU A 149 -15.87 -15.62 1.82
C GLU A 149 -15.35 -17.03 1.50
N ASP A 150 -15.23 -17.36 0.21
CA ASP A 150 -14.83 -18.66 -0.31
C ASP A 150 -13.35 -18.71 -0.74
N VAL A 151 -12.53 -17.80 -0.19
CA VAL A 151 -11.08 -17.67 -0.43
C VAL A 151 -10.28 -18.04 0.80
#